data_AF-C1N0U9-F1
#
_entry.id   AF-C1N0U9-F1
#
_cell.length_a   1.000
_cell.length_b   1.000
_cell.length_c   1.000
_cell.angle_alpha   90.00
_cell.angle_beta   90.00
_cell.angle_gamma   90.00
#
_symmetry.space_group_name_H-M   'P 1'
#
loop_
_entity.id
_entity.type
_entity.pdbx_description
1 polymer ?
#
loop_
_entity_poly.entity_id
_entity_poly.type
_entity_poly.pdbx_seq_one_letter_code
_entity_poly.pdbx_strand_id
1 'polypeptide(L)'
;MSPPPPRGRPPPPPSRHLYVANVGPKVGDAAEDVAAAFAAFGEVAAVQIRDPTSARCVVSMATDDAARDAIRALNDAPCAALGGRKIVVRFAGESAVATMDATTDATTDATDATTTTTKKKTNAMTQEEAWCVAARTSDDLGVPGATLILDFVTEDEEVAMLKSAEEDPRWQRLAKRRVLHYGYAFDYGTRDAKAPAGAAMPSYAAALLDRAAALTDVPGVERALRCDQLTVNEYEPGIGLAPHVDTHSAFGGTILAASCGGGAVIEFRLHERDGDGDDDASRRVPSRRAAIYLPPRSLLVMAGEARYRWAHYVPHRKRDAVKRFGGDGGGAATEIARREGKRVSFTFRETRDVAVEGPCACAWPEACDSRMGAAQLLNERARPGAVAAARRAAEAAAAFREVEIVDS
;
A
#
# COMPACT_ATOMS: atom_id res chain seq x y z
N MET A 1 -37.34 3.82 -23.33
CA MET A 1 -37.65 3.94 -21.88
C MET A 1 -36.49 3.36 -21.11
N SER A 2 -35.68 4.19 -20.45
CA SER A 2 -34.57 3.73 -19.61
C SER A 2 -35.11 3.05 -18.35
N PRO A 3 -34.47 2.00 -17.83
CA PRO A 3 -34.88 1.37 -16.58
C PRO A 3 -34.71 2.36 -15.41
N PRO A 4 -35.59 2.32 -14.39
CA PRO A 4 -35.43 3.16 -13.22
C PRO A 4 -34.15 2.78 -12.46
N PRO A 5 -33.47 3.75 -11.83
CA PRO A 5 -32.30 3.47 -11.03
C PRO A 5 -32.64 2.52 -9.88
N PRO A 6 -31.71 1.64 -9.45
CA PRO A 6 -31.94 0.73 -8.34
C PRO A 6 -32.27 1.54 -7.08
N ARG A 7 -33.42 1.23 -6.47
CA ARG A 7 -33.82 1.85 -5.20
C ARG A 7 -32.82 1.46 -4.13
N GLY A 8 -32.05 2.43 -3.63
CA GLY A 8 -31.20 2.23 -2.46
C GLY A 8 -32.05 1.76 -1.28
N ARG A 9 -31.52 0.80 -0.51
CA ARG A 9 -32.17 0.30 0.71
C ARG A 9 -32.43 1.48 1.65
N PRO A 10 -33.63 1.61 2.24
CA PRO A 10 -33.91 2.70 3.18
C PRO A 10 -32.90 2.67 4.34
N PRO A 11 -32.50 3.85 4.88
CA PRO A 11 -31.57 3.91 5.99
C PRO A 11 -32.16 3.17 7.20
N PRO A 12 -31.33 2.43 7.95
CA PRO A 12 -31.79 1.70 9.13
C PRO A 12 -32.33 2.66 10.19
N PRO A 13 -33.28 2.21 11.02
CA PRO A 13 -33.84 3.04 12.09
C PRO A 13 -32.75 3.42 13.12
N PRO A 14 -32.95 4.53 13.86
CA PRO A 14 -32.07 4.88 14.97
C PRO A 14 -31.92 3.75 15.99
N SER A 15 -30.71 3.53 16.47
CA SER A 15 -30.39 2.61 17.57
C SER A 15 -29.06 2.99 18.21
N ARG A 16 -28.76 2.42 19.39
CA ARG A 16 -27.44 2.51 20.01
C ARG A 16 -26.30 1.87 19.21
N HIS A 17 -26.61 1.13 18.15
CA HIS A 17 -25.62 0.41 17.33
C HIS A 17 -25.26 1.20 16.09
N LEU A 18 -23.95 1.36 15.87
CA LEU A 18 -23.38 2.15 14.81
C LEU A 18 -22.55 1.28 13.88
N TYR A 19 -22.82 1.35 12.60
CA TYR A 19 -21.92 0.89 11.56
C TYR A 19 -20.88 1.99 11.29
N VAL A 20 -19.61 1.65 11.43
CA VAL A 20 -18.49 2.58 11.24
C VAL A 20 -17.60 2.06 10.13
N ALA A 21 -17.40 2.84 9.07
CA ALA A 21 -16.52 2.51 7.97
C ALA A 21 -15.27 3.40 7.94
N ASN A 22 -14.25 2.92 7.24
CA ASN A 22 -12.90 3.49 7.17
C ASN A 22 -12.14 3.47 8.51
N VAL A 23 -12.47 2.49 9.36
CA VAL A 23 -11.87 2.24 10.67
C VAL A 23 -11.53 0.75 10.83
N GLY A 24 -10.72 0.43 11.82
CA GLY A 24 -10.38 -0.94 12.20
C GLY A 24 -9.02 -1.41 11.67
N PRO A 25 -8.68 -2.70 11.88
CA PRO A 25 -7.30 -3.15 11.76
C PRO A 25 -6.73 -3.01 10.35
N LYS A 26 -7.54 -3.17 9.30
CA LYS A 26 -7.14 -2.97 7.90
C LYS A 26 -6.48 -1.59 7.66
N VAL A 27 -6.89 -0.58 8.41
CA VAL A 27 -6.43 0.80 8.27
C VAL A 27 -5.60 1.28 9.47
N GLY A 28 -5.23 0.35 10.35
CA GLY A 28 -4.28 0.59 11.44
C GLY A 28 -4.92 1.04 12.76
N ASP A 29 -6.22 0.84 12.96
CA ASP A 29 -6.90 1.10 14.23
C ASP A 29 -7.22 -0.21 14.97
N ALA A 30 -6.86 -0.29 16.25
CA ALA A 30 -7.31 -1.33 17.15
C ALA A 30 -8.74 -1.06 17.65
N ALA A 31 -9.37 -2.06 18.28
CA ALA A 31 -10.72 -1.89 18.85
C ALA A 31 -10.74 -0.79 19.92
N GLU A 32 -9.65 -0.67 20.68
CA GLU A 32 -9.43 0.31 21.73
C GLU A 32 -9.30 1.73 21.17
N ASP A 33 -8.62 1.90 20.03
CA ASP A 33 -8.51 3.20 19.34
C ASP A 33 -9.89 3.70 18.89
N VAL A 34 -10.70 2.78 18.34
CA VAL A 34 -12.08 3.07 17.95
C VAL A 34 -12.94 3.34 19.18
N ALA A 35 -12.82 2.56 20.25
CA ALA A 35 -13.57 2.79 21.48
C ALA A 35 -13.23 4.17 22.08
N ALA A 36 -11.95 4.55 22.12
CA ALA A 36 -11.50 5.85 22.62
C ALA A 36 -12.06 7.01 21.79
N ALA A 37 -12.14 6.86 20.46
CA ALA A 37 -12.72 7.87 19.59
C ALA A 37 -14.23 8.11 19.84
N PHE A 38 -14.95 7.06 20.26
CA PHE A 38 -16.40 7.14 20.53
C PHE A 38 -16.72 7.45 21.99
N ALA A 39 -15.79 7.22 22.92
CA ALA A 39 -15.96 7.47 24.35
C ALA A 39 -16.23 8.95 24.70
N ALA A 40 -15.86 9.89 23.82
CA ALA A 40 -16.16 11.31 23.97
C ALA A 40 -17.67 11.64 23.91
N PHE A 41 -18.50 10.72 23.40
CA PHE A 41 -19.94 10.91 23.21
C PHE A 41 -20.79 10.09 24.19
N GLY A 42 -20.16 9.30 25.05
CA GLY A 42 -20.81 8.42 26.02
C GLY A 42 -20.08 7.09 26.18
N GLU A 43 -20.55 6.26 27.11
CA GLU A 43 -19.97 4.94 27.34
C GLU A 43 -20.11 4.04 26.09
N VAL A 44 -19.00 3.41 25.71
CA VAL A 44 -18.95 2.44 24.62
C VAL A 44 -19.11 1.04 25.21
N ALA A 45 -20.25 0.42 24.95
CA ALA A 45 -20.56 -0.92 25.45
C ALA A 45 -19.75 -2.01 24.72
N ALA A 46 -19.49 -1.85 23.42
CA ALA A 46 -18.65 -2.78 22.66
C ALA A 46 -18.15 -2.19 21.34
N VAL A 47 -16.96 -2.60 20.92
CA VAL A 47 -16.46 -2.44 19.54
C VAL A 47 -16.23 -3.81 18.95
N GLN A 48 -16.82 -4.08 17.79
CA GLN A 48 -16.79 -5.38 17.15
C GLN A 48 -16.25 -5.30 15.73
N ILE A 49 -15.09 -5.91 15.53
CA ILE A 49 -14.44 -6.06 14.22
C ILE A 49 -14.68 -7.49 13.76
N ARG A 50 -15.62 -7.68 12.83
CA ARG A 50 -16.00 -9.01 12.33
C ARG A 50 -14.98 -9.60 11.35
N ASP A 51 -14.34 -8.72 10.59
CA ASP A 51 -13.33 -9.08 9.60
C ASP A 51 -12.19 -8.08 9.73
N PRO A 52 -11.03 -8.47 10.31
CA PRO A 52 -9.88 -7.60 10.51
C PRO A 52 -9.26 -7.12 9.18
N THR A 53 -9.57 -7.78 8.06
CA THR A 53 -9.15 -7.37 6.72
C THR A 53 -10.11 -6.34 6.08
N SER A 54 -11.22 -6.05 6.75
CA SER A 54 -12.19 -5.01 6.35
C SER A 54 -11.97 -3.72 7.13
N ALA A 55 -12.13 -2.57 6.46
CA ALA A 55 -12.03 -1.25 7.10
C ALA A 55 -13.40 -0.83 7.63
N ARG A 56 -14.01 -1.66 8.48
CA ARG A 56 -15.31 -1.42 9.08
C ARG A 56 -15.46 -2.20 10.39
N CYS A 57 -16.26 -1.65 11.30
CA CYS A 57 -16.66 -2.30 12.54
C CYS A 57 -18.08 -1.90 12.92
N VAL A 58 -18.60 -2.53 13.98
CA VAL A 58 -19.81 -2.10 14.67
C VAL A 58 -19.41 -1.56 16.03
N VAL A 59 -19.88 -0.36 16.36
CA VAL A 59 -19.72 0.26 17.69
C VAL A 59 -21.08 0.27 18.36
N SER A 60 -21.17 -0.24 19.58
CA SER A 60 -22.39 -0.21 20.38
C SER A 60 -22.20 0.78 21.50
N MET A 61 -22.97 1.87 21.48
CA MET A 61 -23.02 2.82 22.58
C MET A 61 -23.91 2.27 23.70
N ALA A 62 -23.74 2.78 24.92
CA ALA A 62 -24.62 2.46 26.04
C ALA A 62 -26.05 3.00 25.81
N THR A 63 -26.20 4.15 25.14
CA THR A 63 -27.49 4.80 24.90
C THR A 63 -27.69 5.21 23.44
N ASP A 64 -28.95 5.32 23.02
CA ASP A 64 -29.32 5.82 21.68
C ASP A 64 -28.91 7.28 21.47
N ASP A 65 -28.94 8.10 22.53
CA ASP A 65 -28.55 9.51 22.47
C ASP A 65 -27.04 9.67 22.22
N ALA A 66 -26.20 8.88 22.91
CA ALA A 66 -24.76 8.84 22.66
C ALA A 66 -24.44 8.42 21.22
N ALA A 67 -25.22 7.48 20.66
CA ALA A 67 -25.07 7.05 19.28
C ALA A 67 -25.45 8.15 18.27
N ARG A 68 -26.51 8.93 18.53
CA ARG A 68 -26.89 10.08 17.71
C ARG A 68 -25.82 11.17 17.73
N ASP A 69 -25.29 11.49 18.90
CA ASP A 69 -24.28 12.53 19.04
C ASP A 69 -22.95 12.13 18.38
N ALA A 70 -22.55 10.86 18.49
CA ALA A 70 -21.41 10.32 17.76
C ALA A 70 -21.61 10.41 16.23
N ILE A 71 -22.80 10.08 15.69
CA ILE A 71 -23.08 10.24 14.25
C ILE A 71 -22.95 11.72 13.84
N ARG A 72 -23.56 12.65 14.59
CA ARG A 72 -23.54 14.08 14.25
C ARG A 72 -22.12 14.65 14.21
N ALA A 73 -21.27 14.22 15.14
CA ALA A 73 -19.93 14.75 15.27
C ALA A 73 -18.91 14.08 14.34
N LEU A 74 -19.03 12.77 14.09
CA LEU A 74 -17.98 11.99 13.43
C LEU A 74 -18.30 11.62 11.98
N ASN A 75 -19.57 11.59 11.57
CA ASN A 75 -19.92 11.15 10.21
C ASN A 75 -19.43 12.15 9.16
N ASP A 76 -18.59 11.68 8.25
CA ASP A 76 -17.92 12.44 7.18
C ASP A 76 -17.01 13.59 7.68
N ALA A 77 -16.65 13.56 8.97
CA ALA A 77 -15.74 14.50 9.61
C ALA A 77 -14.35 13.87 9.85
N PRO A 78 -13.25 14.64 9.72
CA PRO A 78 -11.92 14.18 10.10
C PRO A 78 -11.86 13.83 11.60
N CYS A 79 -11.49 12.60 11.94
CA CYS A 79 -11.34 12.15 13.32
C CYS A 79 -9.85 12.14 13.71
N ALA A 80 -9.41 13.09 14.54
CA ALA A 80 -8.01 13.21 14.97
C ALA A 80 -7.52 11.94 15.71
N ALA A 81 -8.36 11.36 16.57
CA ALA A 81 -8.07 10.12 17.29
C ALA A 81 -7.82 8.94 16.36
N LEU A 82 -8.40 8.96 15.15
CA LEU A 82 -8.24 7.93 14.12
C LEU A 82 -7.36 8.47 12.98
N GLY A 83 -6.32 9.23 13.30
CA GLY A 83 -5.30 9.66 12.33
C GLY A 83 -5.81 10.67 11.29
N GLY A 84 -6.80 11.49 11.66
CA GLY A 84 -7.35 12.57 10.82
C GLY A 84 -8.18 12.09 9.62
N ARG A 85 -8.54 10.80 9.57
CA ARG A 85 -9.37 10.24 8.48
C ARG A 85 -10.81 10.68 8.63
N LYS A 86 -11.47 10.91 7.49
CA LYS A 86 -12.94 10.98 7.43
C LYS A 86 -13.51 9.58 7.60
N ILE A 87 -14.38 9.40 8.57
CA ILE A 87 -15.06 8.12 8.83
C ILE A 87 -16.53 8.24 8.50
N VAL A 88 -17.16 7.14 8.10
CA VAL A 88 -18.61 7.14 7.83
C VAL A 88 -19.28 6.42 8.98
N VAL A 89 -20.19 7.11 9.65
CA VAL A 89 -20.93 6.60 10.82
C VAL A 89 -22.41 6.63 10.49
N ARG A 90 -23.06 5.48 10.58
CA ARG A 90 -24.51 5.33 10.36
C ARG A 90 -25.08 4.38 11.41
N PHE A 91 -26.38 4.42 11.62
CA PHE A 91 -27.03 3.36 12.39
C PHE A 91 -26.79 2.00 11.74
N ALA A 92 -26.57 0.99 12.57
CA ALA A 92 -26.46 -0.39 12.11
C ALA A 92 -27.86 -0.96 11.87
N GLY A 93 -28.06 -1.66 10.75
CA GLY A 93 -29.29 -2.42 10.52
C GLY A 93 -29.31 -3.74 11.29
N GLU A 94 -30.49 -4.31 11.54
CA GLU A 94 -30.67 -5.53 12.32
C GLU A 94 -29.77 -6.69 11.87
N SER A 95 -29.47 -6.89 10.58
CA SER A 95 -28.56 -7.97 10.14
C SER A 95 -27.09 -7.75 10.52
N ALA A 96 -26.68 -6.49 10.73
CA ALA A 96 -25.38 -6.13 11.27
C ALA A 96 -25.31 -6.26 12.79
N VAL A 97 -26.44 -6.58 13.44
CA VAL A 97 -26.59 -6.86 14.87
C VAL A 97 -26.96 -8.33 15.12
N ALA A 98 -27.71 -9.01 14.23
CA ALA A 98 -28.34 -10.31 14.47
C ALA A 98 -27.44 -11.56 14.41
N THR A 99 -26.15 -11.43 14.09
CA THR A 99 -25.20 -12.55 14.28
C THR A 99 -24.70 -12.63 15.73
N MET A 100 -25.49 -12.17 16.71
CA MET A 100 -25.05 -11.88 18.08
C MET A 100 -25.72 -12.65 19.21
N ASP A 101 -26.86 -13.34 19.02
CA ASP A 101 -27.63 -13.90 20.17
C ASP A 101 -27.55 -15.44 20.35
N ALA A 102 -26.74 -16.18 19.59
CA ALA A 102 -26.71 -17.65 19.70
C ALA A 102 -25.80 -18.21 20.83
N THR A 103 -25.50 -17.44 21.88
CA THR A 103 -24.67 -17.90 23.01
C THR A 103 -25.14 -17.45 24.40
N THR A 104 -26.44 -17.23 24.60
CA THR A 104 -27.03 -17.10 25.94
C THR A 104 -28.49 -17.55 25.92
N ASP A 105 -28.73 -18.87 25.92
CA ASP A 105 -29.78 -19.50 26.74
C ASP A 105 -29.90 -20.98 26.38
N ALA A 106 -29.57 -21.85 27.34
CA ALA A 106 -30.19 -23.13 27.64
C ALA A 106 -29.20 -24.03 28.39
N THR A 107 -29.32 -24.10 29.72
CA THR A 107 -29.10 -25.37 30.43
C THR A 107 -29.97 -25.43 31.67
N THR A 108 -31.16 -26.01 31.51
CA THR A 108 -31.76 -26.90 32.53
C THR A 108 -31.82 -28.29 31.92
N ASP A 109 -31.09 -29.18 32.58
CA ASP A 109 -31.18 -30.64 32.69
C ASP A 109 -31.63 -31.57 31.56
N ALA A 110 -30.82 -32.64 31.48
CA ALA A 110 -31.17 -34.06 31.30
C ALA A 110 -30.87 -34.74 29.94
N THR A 111 -29.90 -35.67 30.06
CA THR A 111 -29.81 -37.02 29.49
C THR A 111 -29.38 -37.25 28.03
N ASP A 112 -28.18 -37.81 27.95
CA ASP A 112 -27.79 -39.02 27.22
C ASP A 112 -27.11 -38.92 25.83
N ALA A 113 -26.16 -39.85 25.66
CA ALA A 113 -25.46 -40.30 24.46
C ALA A 113 -24.41 -39.37 23.81
N THR A 114 -23.18 -39.51 24.32
CA THR A 114 -21.91 -39.69 23.56
C THR A 114 -21.93 -39.38 22.06
N THR A 115 -21.35 -38.25 21.66
CA THR A 115 -20.47 -38.16 20.47
C THR A 115 -19.54 -36.97 20.65
N THR A 116 -18.33 -37.23 21.14
CA THR A 116 -17.26 -36.24 21.33
C THR A 116 -16.72 -35.81 19.97
N THR A 117 -17.30 -34.78 19.36
CA THR A 117 -16.63 -34.00 18.31
C THR A 117 -16.06 -32.75 18.95
N THR A 118 -14.77 -32.80 19.28
CA THR A 118 -13.98 -31.63 19.65
C THR A 118 -13.97 -30.62 18.50
N LYS A 119 -14.90 -29.64 18.55
CA LYS A 119 -14.80 -28.40 17.77
C LYS A 119 -13.59 -27.63 18.28
N LYS A 120 -12.47 -27.80 17.59
CA LYS A 120 -11.25 -27.00 17.74
C LYS A 120 -11.63 -25.53 17.54
N LYS A 121 -11.68 -24.74 18.62
CA LYS A 121 -11.73 -23.27 18.54
C LYS A 121 -10.49 -22.83 17.78
N THR A 122 -10.65 -22.40 16.54
CA THR A 122 -9.59 -21.73 15.79
C THR A 122 -9.42 -20.35 16.41
N ASN A 123 -8.37 -20.14 17.20
CA ASN A 123 -7.98 -18.79 17.63
C ASN A 123 -7.81 -17.94 16.36
N ALA A 124 -8.53 -16.82 16.29
CA ALA A 124 -8.34 -15.84 15.25
C ALA A 124 -6.91 -15.31 15.36
N MET A 125 -6.12 -15.46 14.29
CA MET A 125 -4.76 -14.98 14.19
C MET A 125 -4.75 -13.45 14.36
N THR A 126 -3.88 -12.94 15.24
CA THR A 126 -3.63 -11.51 15.40
C THR A 126 -3.08 -10.91 14.10
N GLN A 127 -3.24 -9.60 13.89
CA GLN A 127 -2.77 -8.94 12.68
C GLN A 127 -1.25 -9.08 12.50
N GLU A 128 -0.52 -9.03 13.62
CA GLU A 128 0.93 -9.20 13.70
C GLU A 128 1.37 -10.62 13.28
N GLU A 129 0.63 -11.66 13.67
CA GLU A 129 0.91 -13.04 13.27
C GLU A 129 0.71 -13.29 11.76
N ALA A 130 -0.08 -12.44 11.09
CA ALA A 130 -0.29 -12.50 9.64
C ALA A 130 0.77 -11.73 8.82
N TRP A 131 1.62 -10.92 9.47
CA TRP A 131 2.65 -10.13 8.80
C TRP A 131 3.75 -11.01 8.22
N CYS A 132 4.27 -10.61 7.06
CA CYS A 132 5.48 -11.21 6.53
C CYS A 132 6.66 -10.71 7.38
N VAL A 133 7.32 -11.62 8.09
CA VAL A 133 8.49 -11.30 8.91
C VAL A 133 9.62 -10.86 7.97
N ALA A 134 10.08 -9.63 8.14
CA ALA A 134 11.07 -9.03 7.26
C ALA A 134 12.47 -9.59 7.51
N ALA A 135 13.11 -10.01 6.42
CA ALA A 135 14.53 -10.28 6.35
C ALA A 135 15.35 -9.02 6.64
N ARG A 136 16.60 -9.21 7.09
CA ARG A 136 17.59 -8.13 7.26
C ARG A 136 18.72 -8.19 6.23
N THR A 137 18.77 -9.26 5.42
CA THR A 137 19.78 -9.48 4.38
C THR A 137 19.12 -9.92 3.08
N SER A 138 19.83 -9.74 1.97
CA SER A 138 19.39 -10.17 0.64
C SER A 138 19.20 -11.69 0.56
N ASP A 139 20.11 -12.46 1.17
CA ASP A 139 20.06 -13.93 1.16
C ASP A 139 18.79 -14.47 1.83
N ASP A 140 18.38 -13.82 2.92
CA ASP A 140 17.19 -14.17 3.68
C ASP A 140 15.87 -13.74 3.03
N LEU A 141 15.93 -12.82 2.06
CA LEU A 141 14.76 -12.25 1.39
C LEU A 141 14.13 -13.24 0.41
N GLY A 142 14.94 -14.02 -0.31
CA GLY A 142 14.46 -15.00 -1.28
C GLY A 142 13.72 -14.41 -2.48
N VAL A 143 13.93 -13.12 -2.80
CA VAL A 143 13.40 -12.45 -4.00
C VAL A 143 14.53 -12.28 -5.02
N PRO A 144 14.52 -13.03 -6.14
CA PRO A 144 15.57 -12.93 -7.15
C PRO A 144 15.70 -11.53 -7.74
N GLY A 145 16.94 -11.01 -7.75
CA GLY A 145 17.25 -9.68 -8.27
C GLY A 145 16.95 -8.52 -7.31
N ALA A 146 16.63 -8.79 -6.04
CA ALA A 146 16.56 -7.78 -4.99
C ALA A 146 17.80 -7.88 -4.07
N THR A 147 18.60 -6.81 -4.03
CA THR A 147 19.82 -6.76 -3.20
C THR A 147 19.79 -5.55 -2.27
N LEU A 148 19.94 -5.77 -0.98
CA LEU A 148 20.09 -4.73 0.04
C LEU A 148 21.57 -4.46 0.31
N ILE A 149 21.96 -3.20 0.20
CA ILE A 149 23.28 -2.67 0.58
C ILE A 149 23.09 -1.81 1.82
N LEU A 150 23.76 -2.19 2.91
CA LEU A 150 23.76 -1.43 4.16
C LEU A 150 24.80 -0.31 4.11
N ASP A 151 24.58 0.74 4.90
CA ASP A 151 25.51 1.87 5.05
C ASP A 151 25.99 2.45 3.69
N PHE A 152 25.10 2.45 2.70
CA PHE A 152 25.38 2.91 1.35
C PHE A 152 25.51 4.43 1.28
N VAL A 153 24.65 5.14 2.00
CA VAL A 153 24.70 6.60 2.17
C VAL A 153 25.50 6.89 3.44
N THR A 154 26.40 7.87 3.40
CA THR A 154 27.11 8.29 4.62
C THR A 154 26.20 9.14 5.52
N GLU A 155 26.56 9.33 6.79
CA GLU A 155 25.77 10.18 7.71
C GLU A 155 25.69 11.63 7.23
N ASP A 156 26.80 12.19 6.74
CA ASP A 156 26.83 13.56 6.21
C ASP A 156 25.98 13.71 4.95
N GLU A 157 26.02 12.71 4.05
CA GLU A 157 25.16 12.69 2.86
C GLU A 157 23.68 12.58 3.25
N GLU A 158 23.33 11.75 4.23
CA GLU A 158 21.97 11.62 4.72
C GLU A 158 21.44 12.97 5.22
N VAL A 159 22.23 13.69 6.02
CA VAL A 159 21.88 15.03 6.50
C VAL A 159 21.68 15.99 5.32
N ALA A 160 22.61 16.01 4.36
CA ALA A 160 22.53 16.89 3.20
C ALA A 160 21.32 16.58 2.29
N MET A 161 21.06 15.30 2.04
CA MET A 161 19.93 14.83 1.22
C MET A 161 18.59 15.16 1.87
N LEU A 162 18.43 14.90 3.17
CA LEU A 162 17.20 15.20 3.91
C LEU A 162 16.95 16.71 3.96
N LYS A 163 17.98 17.51 4.23
CA LYS A 163 17.89 18.97 4.22
C LYS A 163 17.48 19.49 2.83
N SER A 164 18.16 19.01 1.79
CA SER A 164 17.86 19.40 0.41
C SER A 164 16.42 19.07 0.01
N ALA A 165 15.88 17.93 0.45
CA ALA A 165 14.50 17.56 0.16
C ALA A 165 13.50 18.40 0.97
N GLU A 166 13.75 18.64 2.25
CA GLU A 166 12.83 19.42 3.11
C GLU A 166 12.72 20.89 2.65
N GLU A 167 13.82 21.50 2.22
CA GLU A 167 13.87 22.89 1.76
C GLU A 167 13.30 23.11 0.33
N ASP A 168 12.99 22.03 -0.40
CA ASP A 168 12.51 22.13 -1.78
C ASP A 168 11.02 22.56 -1.84
N PRO A 169 10.68 23.72 -2.43
CA PRO A 169 9.30 24.20 -2.44
C PRO A 169 8.39 23.44 -3.41
N ARG A 170 8.93 22.53 -4.22
CA ARG A 170 8.19 21.85 -5.30
C ARG A 170 7.45 20.59 -4.86
N TRP A 171 7.36 20.35 -3.55
CA TRP A 171 6.64 19.19 -3.00
C TRP A 171 5.22 19.10 -3.56
N GLN A 172 4.91 17.96 -4.16
CA GLN A 172 3.56 17.65 -4.61
C GLN A 172 2.89 16.74 -3.58
N ARG A 173 1.66 17.08 -3.19
CA ARG A 173 0.90 16.26 -2.25
C ARG A 173 0.06 15.23 -3.00
N LEU A 174 0.34 13.96 -2.75
CA LEU A 174 -0.53 12.84 -3.09
C LEU A 174 -1.47 12.54 -1.93
N ALA A 175 -2.40 11.60 -2.10
CA ALA A 175 -3.47 11.33 -1.13
C ALA A 175 -3.02 11.16 0.34
N LYS A 176 -1.85 10.56 0.59
CA LYS A 176 -1.33 10.31 1.95
C LYS A 176 0.15 10.64 2.15
N ARG A 177 0.86 11.08 1.12
CA ARG A 177 2.31 11.33 1.13
C ARG A 177 2.64 12.51 0.23
N ARG A 178 3.83 13.09 0.39
CA ARG A 178 4.36 14.08 -0.56
C ARG A 178 5.51 13.50 -1.38
N VAL A 179 5.69 14.05 -2.59
CA VAL A 179 6.70 13.60 -3.56
C VAL A 179 7.43 14.77 -4.21
N LEU A 180 8.70 14.56 -4.56
CA LEU A 180 9.47 15.40 -5.48
C LEU A 180 9.93 14.57 -6.67
N HIS A 181 10.12 15.24 -7.80
CA HIS A 181 10.65 14.66 -9.03
C HIS A 181 11.82 15.51 -9.54
N TYR A 182 12.86 14.82 -10.03
CA TYR A 182 14.04 15.42 -10.65
C TYR A 182 14.36 14.65 -11.94
N GLY A 183 14.91 15.35 -12.93
CA GLY A 183 15.08 14.87 -14.29
C GLY A 183 13.74 14.83 -15.02
N TYR A 184 12.96 13.78 -14.76
CA TYR A 184 11.64 13.55 -15.36
C TYR A 184 10.53 13.46 -14.30
N ALA A 185 9.39 14.07 -14.60
CA ALA A 185 8.20 14.03 -13.76
C ALA A 185 7.48 12.70 -13.95
N PHE A 186 7.14 12.04 -12.85
CA PHE A 186 6.26 10.87 -12.90
C PHE A 186 4.80 11.32 -12.97
N ASP A 187 4.13 10.98 -14.07
CA ASP A 187 2.70 11.21 -14.24
C ASP A 187 1.91 10.05 -13.62
N TYR A 188 1.19 10.32 -12.54
CA TYR A 188 0.40 9.31 -11.83
C TYR A 188 -0.87 8.86 -12.57
N GLY A 189 -1.35 9.65 -13.54
CA GLY A 189 -2.52 9.33 -14.36
C GLY A 189 -2.16 8.34 -15.47
N THR A 190 -1.05 8.58 -16.17
CA THR A 190 -0.55 7.72 -17.26
C THR A 190 0.45 6.66 -16.77
N ARG A 191 0.99 6.83 -15.55
CA ARG A 191 2.04 5.99 -14.93
C ARG A 191 3.32 5.96 -15.75
N ASP A 192 3.71 7.09 -16.29
CA ASP A 192 4.87 7.25 -17.17
C ASP A 192 5.79 8.39 -16.69
N ALA A 193 6.96 8.55 -17.28
CA ALA A 193 7.95 9.57 -16.94
C ALA A 193 8.56 10.25 -18.18
N LYS A 194 7.70 10.73 -19.09
CA LYS A 194 8.13 11.35 -20.36
C LYS A 194 8.43 12.84 -20.29
N ALA A 195 7.76 13.55 -19.39
CA ALA A 195 7.88 15.00 -19.29
C ALA A 195 9.03 15.38 -18.34
N PRO A 196 9.85 16.41 -18.66
CA PRO A 196 10.83 16.92 -17.72
C PRO A 196 10.21 17.38 -16.40
N ALA A 197 10.89 17.15 -15.27
CA ALA A 197 10.43 17.56 -13.95
C ALA A 197 10.58 19.07 -13.66
N GLY A 198 11.20 19.82 -14.58
CA GLY A 198 11.55 21.23 -14.38
C GLY A 198 12.74 21.45 -13.43
N ALA A 199 13.30 20.39 -12.84
CA ALA A 199 14.59 20.45 -12.14
C ALA A 199 15.49 19.30 -12.55
N ALA A 200 16.78 19.61 -12.70
CA ALA A 200 17.83 18.65 -12.94
C ALA A 200 18.05 17.74 -11.72
N MET A 201 18.79 16.65 -11.91
CA MET A 201 19.20 15.79 -10.80
C MET A 201 19.95 16.60 -9.73
N PRO A 202 19.65 16.39 -8.43
CA PRO A 202 20.33 17.11 -7.36
C PRO A 202 21.81 16.73 -7.29
N SER A 203 22.65 17.62 -6.74
CA SER A 203 24.12 17.47 -6.79
C SER A 203 24.64 16.19 -6.13
N TYR A 204 23.96 15.68 -5.10
CA TYR A 204 24.32 14.41 -4.44
C TYR A 204 24.05 13.18 -5.32
N ALA A 205 23.21 13.28 -6.36
CA ALA A 205 22.81 12.13 -7.18
C ALA A 205 24.00 11.48 -7.89
N ALA A 206 24.92 12.29 -8.45
CA ALA A 206 26.07 11.77 -9.19
C ALA A 206 26.94 10.87 -8.32
N ALA A 207 27.31 11.34 -7.11
CA ALA A 207 28.13 10.57 -6.18
C ALA A 207 27.48 9.24 -5.77
N LEU A 208 26.15 9.22 -5.57
CA LEU A 208 25.43 7.99 -5.25
C LEU A 208 25.39 7.03 -6.45
N LEU A 209 25.14 7.53 -7.66
CA LEU A 209 25.10 6.68 -8.86
C LEU A 209 26.48 6.13 -9.22
N ASP A 210 27.54 6.93 -9.06
CA ASP A 210 28.94 6.48 -9.21
C ASP A 210 29.28 5.39 -8.18
N ARG A 211 28.88 5.59 -6.92
CA ARG A 211 29.08 4.60 -5.86
C ARG A 211 28.32 3.30 -6.13
N ALA A 212 27.07 3.39 -6.59
CA ALA A 212 26.29 2.22 -6.97
C ALA A 212 26.97 1.48 -8.13
N ALA A 213 27.41 2.19 -9.17
CA ALA A 213 28.09 1.60 -10.33
C ALA A 213 29.40 0.87 -9.96
N ALA A 214 30.05 1.27 -8.87
CA ALA A 214 31.27 0.64 -8.37
C ALA A 214 31.04 -0.71 -7.67
N LEU A 215 29.79 -1.08 -7.34
CA LEU A 215 29.43 -2.36 -6.70
C LEU A 215 29.33 -3.49 -7.74
N THR A 216 30.42 -3.81 -8.43
CA THR A 216 30.39 -4.67 -9.63
C THR A 216 29.91 -6.11 -9.40
N ASP A 217 29.79 -6.54 -8.15
CA ASP A 217 29.23 -7.83 -7.73
C ASP A 217 27.71 -7.82 -7.54
N VAL A 218 27.06 -6.66 -7.61
CA VAL A 218 25.62 -6.49 -7.43
C VAL A 218 24.90 -6.38 -8.78
N PRO A 219 24.06 -7.36 -9.16
CA PRO A 219 23.31 -7.30 -10.42
C PRO A 219 22.40 -6.07 -10.50
N GLY A 220 22.41 -5.40 -11.66
CA GLY A 220 21.58 -4.23 -11.95
C GLY A 220 22.31 -2.90 -11.84
N VAL A 221 23.37 -2.81 -11.03
CA VAL A 221 24.08 -1.53 -10.83
C VAL A 221 24.91 -1.10 -12.03
N GLU A 222 25.13 -1.97 -13.02
CA GLU A 222 25.74 -1.61 -14.30
C GLU A 222 24.92 -0.56 -15.07
N ARG A 223 23.65 -0.35 -14.70
CA ARG A 223 22.77 0.70 -15.23
C ARG A 223 22.66 1.93 -14.34
N ALA A 224 23.37 1.99 -13.21
CA ALA A 224 23.25 3.10 -12.25
C ALA A 224 23.55 4.46 -12.91
N LEU A 225 24.61 4.55 -13.71
CA LEU A 225 24.99 5.80 -14.42
C LEU A 225 24.01 6.21 -15.51
N ARG A 226 23.05 5.35 -15.87
CA ARG A 226 21.97 5.67 -16.81
C ARG A 226 20.74 6.25 -16.13
N CYS A 227 20.71 6.28 -14.80
CA CYS A 227 19.59 6.84 -14.07
C CYS A 227 19.53 8.36 -14.24
N ASP A 228 18.48 8.81 -14.91
CA ASP A 228 18.20 10.19 -15.28
C ASP A 228 16.92 10.72 -14.63
N GLN A 229 16.16 9.88 -13.92
CA GLN A 229 15.01 10.24 -13.13
C GLN A 229 15.28 9.95 -11.65
N LEU A 230 14.85 10.86 -10.77
CA LEU A 230 14.73 10.62 -9.33
C LEU A 230 13.33 10.97 -8.83
N THR A 231 12.72 10.06 -8.07
CA THR A 231 11.55 10.36 -7.23
C THR A 231 11.94 10.34 -5.76
N VAL A 232 11.67 11.42 -5.03
CA VAL A 232 11.78 11.47 -3.56
C VAL A 232 10.39 11.30 -2.97
N ASN A 233 10.21 10.30 -2.09
CA ASN A 233 8.95 10.10 -1.37
C ASN A 233 9.17 10.30 0.12
N GLU A 234 8.26 11.01 0.77
CA GLU A 234 8.23 11.16 2.22
C GLU A 234 7.07 10.39 2.85
N TYR A 235 7.37 9.61 3.88
CA TYR A 235 6.40 8.80 4.61
C TYR A 235 6.45 9.13 6.11
N GLU A 236 5.34 9.63 6.62
CA GLU A 236 5.08 9.68 8.06
C GLU A 236 4.85 8.25 8.63
N PRO A 237 5.12 8.01 9.92
CA PRO A 237 4.79 6.73 10.56
C PRO A 237 3.34 6.30 10.34
N GLY A 238 3.14 5.08 9.84
CA GLY A 238 1.82 4.55 9.48
C GLY A 238 1.38 4.81 8.04
N ILE A 239 2.09 5.69 7.32
CA ILE A 239 1.89 5.90 5.90
C ILE A 239 2.76 4.92 5.10
N GLY A 240 2.17 4.41 4.03
CA GLY A 240 2.77 3.41 3.16
C GLY A 240 2.49 3.71 1.70
N LEU A 241 2.77 2.72 0.87
CA LEU A 241 2.60 2.72 -0.58
C LEU A 241 1.89 1.43 -0.97
N ALA A 242 0.88 1.52 -1.83
CA ALA A 242 0.13 0.36 -2.28
C ALA A 242 1.01 -0.57 -3.17
N PRO A 243 0.70 -1.88 -3.23
CA PRO A 243 1.35 -2.80 -4.15
C PRO A 243 1.35 -2.34 -5.59
N HIS A 244 2.53 -2.30 -6.19
CA HIS A 244 2.74 -1.95 -7.59
C HIS A 244 4.03 -2.56 -8.13
N VAL A 245 4.07 -2.71 -9.45
CA VAL A 245 5.28 -2.89 -10.23
C VAL A 245 5.50 -1.58 -10.99
N ASP A 246 6.72 -1.08 -11.02
CA ASP A 246 7.07 0.11 -11.80
C ASP A 246 6.87 -0.17 -13.28
N THR A 247 6.27 0.78 -13.99
CA THR A 247 5.86 0.63 -15.39
C THR A 247 7.02 0.16 -16.27
N HIS A 248 6.79 -0.87 -17.08
CA HIS A 248 7.83 -1.53 -17.87
C HIS A 248 8.23 -0.67 -19.07
N SER A 249 7.27 0.04 -19.66
CA SER A 249 7.52 0.97 -20.76
C SER A 249 8.16 2.28 -20.34
N ALA A 250 8.08 2.67 -19.05
CA ALA A 250 8.55 3.98 -18.58
C ALA A 250 9.99 3.98 -18.08
N PHE A 251 10.48 2.82 -17.60
CA PHE A 251 11.76 2.72 -16.92
C PHE A 251 12.58 1.51 -17.35
N GLY A 252 13.90 1.65 -17.29
CA GLY A 252 14.89 0.63 -17.59
C GLY A 252 14.89 -0.59 -16.67
N GLY A 253 15.98 -1.36 -16.74
CA GLY A 253 16.12 -2.68 -16.10
C GLY A 253 16.36 -2.67 -14.60
N THR A 254 16.68 -1.50 -14.03
CA THR A 254 17.11 -1.36 -12.63
C THR A 254 16.36 -0.24 -11.95
N ILE A 255 16.04 -0.45 -10.67
CA ILE A 255 15.56 0.57 -9.74
C ILE A 255 16.50 0.60 -8.54
N LEU A 256 16.99 1.78 -8.19
CA LEU A 256 17.86 2.02 -7.04
C LEU A 256 17.10 2.84 -6.01
N ALA A 257 16.76 2.27 -4.85
CA ALA A 257 15.95 2.93 -3.83
C ALA A 257 16.74 3.11 -2.53
N ALA A 258 17.33 4.29 -2.35
CA ALA A 258 17.99 4.66 -1.10
C ALA A 258 16.94 5.06 -0.04
N SER A 259 17.16 4.67 1.22
CA SER A 259 16.29 4.97 2.36
C SER A 259 17.05 5.81 3.38
N CYS A 260 16.47 6.93 3.81
CA CYS A 260 17.05 7.85 4.79
C CYS A 260 16.02 8.24 5.86
N GLY A 261 16.50 8.70 7.01
CA GLY A 261 15.67 9.07 8.15
C GLY A 261 15.17 7.84 8.91
N GLY A 262 13.86 7.60 8.95
CA GLY A 262 13.27 6.43 9.59
C GLY A 262 13.39 5.14 8.75
N GLY A 263 13.56 3.99 9.42
CA GLY A 263 13.53 2.68 8.79
C GLY A 263 12.10 2.22 8.44
N ALA A 264 11.96 1.32 7.47
CA ALA A 264 10.67 0.70 7.14
C ALA A 264 10.84 -0.66 6.47
N VAL A 265 9.79 -1.49 6.50
CA VAL A 265 9.73 -2.71 5.70
C VAL A 265 9.15 -2.43 4.31
N ILE A 266 9.81 -2.95 3.29
CA ILE A 266 9.22 -3.20 1.98
C ILE A 266 8.78 -4.67 1.92
N GLU A 267 7.55 -4.88 1.51
CA GLU A 267 7.02 -6.22 1.21
C GLU A 267 6.93 -6.40 -0.31
N PHE A 268 7.33 -7.57 -0.77
CA PHE A 268 7.22 -8.06 -2.13
C PHE A 268 6.09 -9.08 -2.22
N ARG A 269 5.23 -8.94 -3.24
CA ARG A 269 4.12 -9.85 -3.51
C ARG A 269 4.20 -10.36 -4.94
N LEU A 270 4.21 -11.68 -5.08
CA LEU A 270 4.09 -12.35 -6.36
C LEU A 270 2.66 -12.88 -6.49
N HIS A 271 2.03 -12.62 -7.64
CA HIS A 271 0.72 -13.16 -7.98
C HIS A 271 0.91 -14.03 -9.23
N GLU A 272 0.96 -15.34 -9.04
CA GLU A 272 0.94 -16.28 -10.16
C GLU A 272 -0.49 -16.40 -10.68
N ARG A 273 -0.64 -16.59 -11.99
CA ARG A 273 -1.96 -16.77 -12.60
C ARG A 273 -2.34 -18.24 -12.51
N ASP A 274 -3.24 -18.57 -11.57
CA ASP A 274 -3.86 -19.89 -11.51
C ASP A 274 -4.92 -20.01 -12.61
N GLY A 275 -4.56 -20.57 -13.77
CA GLY A 275 -5.50 -21.00 -14.82
C GLY A 275 -6.39 -19.91 -15.46
N ASP A 276 -7.17 -20.31 -16.47
CA ASP A 276 -8.10 -19.46 -17.25
C ASP A 276 -9.39 -19.10 -16.50
N GLY A 277 -9.27 -18.72 -15.23
CA GLY A 277 -10.37 -18.19 -14.42
C GLY A 277 -10.50 -16.67 -14.56
N ASP A 278 -11.69 -16.21 -14.94
CA ASP A 278 -12.15 -14.82 -14.85
C ASP A 278 -12.12 -14.37 -13.39
N ASP A 279 -11.17 -13.50 -13.01
CA ASP A 279 -10.95 -13.16 -11.61
C ASP A 279 -10.48 -11.72 -11.43
N ASP A 280 -11.37 -10.94 -10.80
CA ASP A 280 -11.17 -9.63 -10.16
C ASP A 280 -9.76 -9.51 -9.56
N ALA A 281 -8.87 -8.80 -10.26
CA ALA A 281 -7.48 -8.58 -9.87
C ALA A 281 -7.35 -7.90 -8.49
N SER A 282 -8.41 -7.28 -7.97
CA SER A 282 -8.42 -6.66 -6.64
C SER A 282 -8.55 -7.67 -5.49
N ARG A 283 -8.81 -8.95 -5.78
CA ARG A 283 -9.03 -10.03 -4.81
C ARG A 283 -7.99 -11.16 -4.82
N ARG A 284 -7.04 -11.18 -5.76
CA ARG A 284 -6.04 -12.26 -5.84
C ARG A 284 -5.14 -12.25 -4.60
N VAL A 285 -5.14 -13.36 -3.87
CA VAL A 285 -4.19 -13.59 -2.76
C VAL A 285 -2.80 -13.80 -3.38
N PRO A 286 -1.73 -13.15 -2.89
CA PRO A 286 -0.39 -13.38 -3.41
C PRO A 286 0.02 -14.85 -3.22
N SER A 287 0.51 -15.50 -4.27
CA SER A 287 1.03 -16.87 -4.19
C SER A 287 2.32 -16.92 -3.37
N ARG A 288 3.12 -15.84 -3.41
CA ARG A 288 4.30 -15.67 -2.56
C ARG A 288 4.37 -14.27 -1.98
N ARG A 289 4.90 -14.19 -0.76
CA ARG A 289 5.21 -12.93 -0.08
C ARG A 289 6.60 -13.03 0.50
N ALA A 290 7.33 -11.93 0.42
CA ALA A 290 8.61 -11.76 1.07
C ALA A 290 8.71 -10.33 1.59
N ALA A 291 9.57 -10.08 2.56
CA ALA A 291 9.69 -8.77 3.18
C ALA A 291 11.14 -8.51 3.56
N ILE A 292 11.58 -7.25 3.42
CA ILE A 292 12.91 -6.82 3.83
C ILE A 292 12.83 -5.52 4.63
N TYR A 293 13.57 -5.47 5.73
CA TYR A 293 13.73 -4.25 6.51
C TYR A 293 14.78 -3.37 5.85
N LEU A 294 14.40 -2.12 5.57
CA LEU A 294 15.29 -1.09 5.05
C LEU A 294 15.71 -0.19 6.21
N PRO A 295 16.92 -0.37 6.76
CA PRO A 295 17.46 0.58 7.72
C PRO A 295 17.74 1.93 7.06
N PRO A 296 17.90 3.00 7.84
CA PRO A 296 18.41 4.26 7.35
C PRO A 296 19.75 4.06 6.64
N ARG A 297 20.05 4.92 5.67
CA ARG A 297 21.27 4.91 4.83
C ARG A 297 21.47 3.68 3.95
N SER A 298 20.48 2.80 3.84
CA SER A 298 20.57 1.63 2.97
C SER A 298 20.15 1.92 1.54
N LEU A 299 20.64 1.11 0.60
CA LEU A 299 20.20 1.07 -0.80
C LEU A 299 19.57 -0.29 -1.10
N LEU A 300 18.35 -0.28 -1.60
CA LEU A 300 17.74 -1.46 -2.21
C LEU A 300 17.87 -1.38 -3.73
N VAL A 301 18.60 -2.33 -4.31
CA VAL A 301 18.72 -2.54 -5.75
C VAL A 301 17.67 -3.56 -6.18
N MET A 302 16.84 -3.22 -7.16
CA MET A 302 15.89 -4.14 -7.78
C MET A 302 16.19 -4.22 -9.28
N ALA A 303 16.52 -5.43 -9.74
CA ALA A 303 16.77 -5.77 -11.13
C ALA A 303 16.08 -7.11 -11.47
N GLY A 304 15.96 -7.43 -12.76
CA GLY A 304 15.37 -8.69 -13.20
C GLY A 304 13.99 -8.94 -12.58
N GLU A 305 13.80 -10.10 -11.95
CA GLU A 305 12.49 -10.53 -11.46
C GLU A 305 11.92 -9.58 -10.40
N ALA A 306 12.74 -9.10 -9.46
CA ALA A 306 12.33 -8.13 -8.44
C ALA A 306 11.77 -6.83 -9.04
N ARG A 307 12.35 -6.35 -10.17
CA ARG A 307 11.93 -5.12 -10.84
C ARG A 307 10.70 -5.31 -11.72
N TYR A 308 10.58 -6.47 -12.37
CA TYR A 308 9.58 -6.68 -13.43
C TYR A 308 8.38 -7.52 -13.01
N ARG A 309 8.50 -8.35 -11.98
CA ARG A 309 7.46 -9.35 -11.64
C ARG A 309 6.89 -9.17 -10.25
N TRP A 310 7.72 -8.84 -9.27
CA TRP A 310 7.29 -8.67 -7.89
C TRP A 310 6.67 -7.29 -7.66
N ALA A 311 5.44 -7.27 -7.17
CA ALA A 311 4.83 -6.03 -6.71
C ALA A 311 5.43 -5.65 -5.35
N HIS A 312 6.14 -4.52 -5.30
CA HIS A 312 6.74 -4.01 -4.08
C HIS A 312 5.85 -2.94 -3.45
N TYR A 313 5.87 -2.86 -2.11
CA TYR A 313 5.02 -1.90 -1.39
C TYR A 313 5.48 -1.67 0.04
N VAL A 314 5.09 -0.52 0.60
CA VAL A 314 5.34 -0.17 2.00
C VAL A 314 4.02 -0.32 2.75
N PRO A 315 3.89 -1.27 3.69
CA PRO A 315 2.64 -1.47 4.42
C PRO A 315 2.23 -0.21 5.23
N HIS A 316 0.91 0.05 5.29
CA HIS A 316 0.32 1.11 6.13
C HIS A 316 0.25 0.65 7.59
N ARG A 317 1.37 0.73 8.31
CA ARG A 317 1.47 0.37 9.73
C ARG A 317 2.61 1.13 10.42
N LYS A 318 2.52 1.25 11.74
CA LYS A 318 3.52 1.94 12.59
C LYS A 318 4.58 1.00 13.17
N ARG A 319 4.40 -0.31 12.97
CA ARG A 319 5.24 -1.38 13.51
C ARG A 319 5.44 -2.44 12.45
N ASP A 320 6.59 -3.08 12.45
CA ASP A 320 6.97 -4.11 11.51
C ASP A 320 7.48 -5.35 12.26
N ALA A 321 7.16 -6.56 11.77
CA ALA A 321 7.80 -7.78 12.22
C ALA A 321 9.10 -7.97 11.45
N VAL A 322 10.23 -8.10 12.15
CA VAL A 322 11.58 -8.21 11.57
C VAL A 322 12.33 -9.36 12.23
N LYS A 323 13.15 -10.11 11.49
CA LYS A 323 14.04 -11.13 12.07
C LYS A 323 15.00 -10.48 13.07
N ARG A 324 15.23 -11.09 14.25
CA ARG A 324 16.23 -10.63 15.22
C ARG A 324 17.66 -10.89 14.71
N PHE A 325 18.61 -10.02 15.08
CA PHE A 325 20.04 -10.26 14.82
C PHE A 325 20.55 -11.47 15.63
N GLY A 326 21.34 -12.35 15.01
CA GLY A 326 22.11 -13.38 15.71
C GLY A 326 21.35 -14.63 16.19
N GLY A 327 20.29 -15.05 15.50
CA GLY A 327 19.62 -16.33 15.79
C GLY A 327 20.43 -17.53 15.28
N ASP A 328 21.25 -18.09 16.15
CA ASP A 328 21.96 -19.36 16.02
C ASP A 328 20.98 -20.55 15.95
N GLY A 329 20.55 -20.90 14.74
CA GLY A 329 20.03 -22.22 14.40
C GLY A 329 18.73 -22.65 15.07
N GLY A 330 17.63 -22.63 14.31
CA GLY A 330 16.42 -23.41 14.64
C GLY A 330 15.27 -22.63 15.25
N GLY A 331 14.85 -21.55 14.59
CA GLY A 331 13.61 -20.82 14.87
C GLY A 331 13.83 -19.32 14.77
N ALA A 332 13.31 -18.68 13.72
CA ALA A 332 13.48 -17.24 13.54
C ALA A 332 12.77 -16.50 14.69
N ALA A 333 13.54 -16.01 15.67
CA ALA A 333 13.02 -15.09 16.67
C ALA A 333 12.60 -13.79 15.96
N THR A 334 11.31 -13.46 16.04
CA THR A 334 10.74 -12.23 15.49
C THR A 334 10.82 -11.10 16.51
N GLU A 335 11.20 -9.92 16.04
CA GLU A 335 11.18 -8.66 16.77
C GLU A 335 10.11 -7.73 16.15
N ILE A 336 9.38 -7.00 17.00
CA ILE A 336 8.46 -5.95 16.55
C ILE A 336 9.19 -4.61 16.58
N ALA A 337 9.67 -4.16 15.41
CA ALA A 337 10.33 -2.87 15.25
C ALA A 337 9.30 -1.76 15.06
N ARG A 338 9.43 -0.64 15.78
CA ARG A 338 8.61 0.56 15.57
C ARG A 338 9.20 1.37 14.42
N ARG A 339 8.34 1.98 13.60
CA ARG A 339 8.75 3.00 12.63
C ARG A 339 8.94 4.32 13.38
N GLU A 340 10.18 4.60 13.73
CA GLU A 340 10.56 5.81 14.42
C GLU A 340 10.87 6.91 13.40
N GLY A 341 10.14 8.03 13.51
CA GLY A 341 10.34 9.18 12.65
C GLY A 341 9.88 9.01 11.19
N LYS A 342 10.09 10.08 10.44
CA LYS A 342 9.75 10.22 9.03
C LYS A 342 10.78 9.45 8.17
N ARG A 343 10.32 8.60 7.26
CA ARG A 343 11.17 7.96 6.24
C ARG A 343 11.14 8.78 4.96
N VAL A 344 12.31 9.06 4.40
CA VAL A 344 12.44 9.63 3.05
C VAL A 344 13.15 8.61 2.17
N SER A 345 12.59 8.33 1.00
CA SER A 345 13.24 7.44 0.02
C SER A 345 13.57 8.16 -1.27
N PHE A 346 14.75 7.88 -1.81
CA PHE A 346 15.29 8.45 -3.04
C PHE A 346 15.38 7.31 -4.07
N THR A 347 14.46 7.32 -5.04
CA THR A 347 14.32 6.25 -6.04
C THR A 347 14.83 6.71 -7.40
N PHE A 348 15.99 6.20 -7.81
CA PHE A 348 16.63 6.46 -9.08
C PHE A 348 16.23 5.42 -10.12
N ARG A 349 15.98 5.89 -11.34
CA ARG A 349 15.58 5.08 -12.50
C ARG A 349 16.16 5.69 -13.75
N GLU A 350 16.48 4.84 -14.72
CA GLU A 350 16.67 5.23 -16.11
C GLU A 350 15.29 5.29 -16.78
N THR A 351 14.93 6.43 -17.37
CA THR A 351 13.74 6.53 -18.20
C THR A 351 13.92 5.71 -19.47
N ARG A 352 12.83 5.12 -19.95
CA ARG A 352 12.81 4.35 -21.20
C ARG A 352 12.16 5.19 -22.28
N ASP A 353 12.87 5.44 -23.37
CA ASP A 353 12.28 6.02 -24.57
C ASP A 353 11.83 4.90 -25.50
N VAL A 354 10.53 4.62 -25.49
CA VAL A 354 9.93 3.57 -26.34
C VAL A 354 10.11 3.88 -27.84
N ALA A 355 10.23 5.14 -28.24
CA ALA A 355 10.46 5.49 -29.64
C ALA A 355 11.89 5.14 -30.10
N VAL A 356 12.85 5.11 -29.17
CA VAL A 356 14.26 4.80 -29.44
C VAL A 356 14.59 3.34 -29.15
N GLU A 357 14.19 2.83 -27.98
CA GLU A 357 14.52 1.48 -27.51
C GLU A 357 13.48 0.42 -27.88
N GLY A 358 12.31 0.84 -28.39
CA GLY A 358 11.17 -0.03 -28.62
C GLY A 358 10.45 -0.49 -27.34
N PRO A 359 9.36 -1.27 -27.50
CA PRO A 359 8.58 -1.78 -26.37
C PRO A 359 9.41 -2.67 -25.46
N CYS A 360 9.07 -2.70 -24.17
CA CYS A 360 9.79 -3.54 -23.22
C CYS A 360 9.77 -5.03 -23.64
N ALA A 361 10.93 -5.69 -23.57
CA ALA A 361 11.13 -7.09 -23.93
C ALA A 361 11.59 -7.95 -22.74
N CYS A 362 11.11 -7.61 -21.54
CA CYS A 362 11.38 -8.40 -20.33
C CYS A 362 10.85 -9.84 -20.42
N ALA A 363 11.40 -10.73 -19.59
CA ALA A 363 11.01 -12.14 -19.50
C ALA A 363 9.63 -12.38 -18.84
N TRP A 364 8.93 -11.32 -18.42
CA TRP A 364 7.64 -11.39 -17.69
C TRP A 364 6.53 -10.63 -18.44
N PRO A 365 6.09 -11.14 -19.61
CA PRO A 365 5.06 -10.48 -20.42
C PRO A 365 3.74 -10.29 -19.67
N GLU A 366 3.41 -11.17 -18.73
CA GLU A 366 2.19 -11.12 -17.92
C GLU A 366 2.07 -9.88 -17.01
N ALA A 367 3.21 -9.28 -16.65
CA ALA A 367 3.27 -8.06 -15.84
C ALA A 367 3.57 -6.81 -16.66
N CYS A 368 3.82 -6.96 -17.97
CA CYS A 368 4.41 -5.93 -18.82
C CYS A 368 3.37 -5.15 -19.61
N ASP A 369 3.26 -3.85 -19.34
CA ASP A 369 2.32 -2.95 -20.03
C ASP A 369 2.64 -2.79 -21.53
N SER A 370 3.90 -2.98 -21.94
CA SER A 370 4.26 -3.00 -23.36
C SER A 370 3.77 -4.25 -24.10
N ARG A 371 3.44 -5.33 -23.39
CA ARG A 371 3.02 -6.63 -23.97
C ARG A 371 1.53 -6.89 -23.80
N MET A 372 0.98 -6.50 -22.66
CA MET A 372 -0.45 -6.62 -22.32
C MET A 372 -1.27 -5.41 -22.80
N GLY A 373 -0.61 -4.28 -23.10
CA GLY A 373 -1.25 -3.00 -23.37
C GLY A 373 -1.53 -2.21 -22.08
N ALA A 374 -1.11 -0.94 -22.04
CA ALA A 374 -1.20 -0.09 -20.86
C ALA A 374 -2.62 0.05 -20.29
N ALA A 375 -3.63 0.13 -21.17
CA ALA A 375 -5.04 0.22 -20.77
C ALA A 375 -5.54 -1.04 -20.04
N GLN A 376 -5.06 -2.23 -20.44
CA GLN A 376 -5.45 -3.50 -19.83
C GLN A 376 -4.92 -3.60 -18.39
N LEU A 377 -3.65 -3.26 -18.16
CA LEU A 377 -3.07 -3.26 -16.81
C LEU A 377 -3.57 -2.10 -15.93
N LEU A 378 -3.91 -0.96 -16.53
CA LEU A 378 -4.61 0.11 -15.80
C LEU A 378 -6.00 -0.35 -15.35
N ASN A 379 -6.75 -1.06 -16.20
CA ASN A 379 -8.08 -1.59 -15.85
C ASN A 379 -8.04 -2.64 -14.74
N GLU A 380 -7.04 -3.54 -14.75
CA GLU A 380 -6.86 -4.54 -13.70
C GLU A 380 -6.43 -3.93 -12.35
N ARG A 381 -5.72 -2.80 -12.36
CA ARG A 381 -5.13 -2.18 -11.15
C ARG A 381 -5.86 -0.92 -10.67
N ALA A 382 -6.79 -0.39 -11.44
CA ALA A 382 -7.51 0.82 -11.11
C ALA A 382 -8.71 0.52 -10.19
N ARG A 383 -8.92 1.39 -9.20
CA ARG A 383 -10.23 1.50 -8.57
C ARG A 383 -11.23 1.91 -9.67
N PRO A 384 -12.46 1.37 -9.70
CA PRO A 384 -13.42 1.54 -10.80
C PRO A 384 -13.61 2.98 -11.33
N GLY A 385 -13.36 4.02 -10.51
CA GLY A 385 -13.49 5.42 -10.90
C GLY A 385 -12.33 6.03 -11.72
N ALA A 386 -11.11 5.50 -11.63
CA ALA A 386 -9.95 6.09 -12.34
C ALA A 386 -9.94 5.71 -13.83
N VAL A 387 -10.40 4.50 -14.16
CA VAL A 387 -10.60 4.02 -15.55
C VAL A 387 -11.56 4.93 -16.31
N ALA A 388 -12.66 5.31 -15.69
CA ALA A 388 -13.67 6.16 -16.34
C ALA A 388 -13.13 7.57 -16.67
N ALA A 389 -12.23 8.11 -15.84
CA ALA A 389 -11.59 9.39 -16.11
C ALA A 389 -10.56 9.30 -17.24
N ALA A 390 -9.73 8.24 -17.24
CA ALA A 390 -8.74 8.01 -18.30
C ALA A 390 -9.42 7.73 -19.66
N ARG A 391 -10.51 6.97 -19.68
CA ARG A 391 -11.26 6.69 -20.91
C ARG A 391 -11.87 7.97 -21.49
N ARG A 392 -12.45 8.83 -20.66
CA ARG A 392 -12.97 10.14 -21.08
C ARG A 392 -11.86 11.05 -21.62
N ALA A 393 -10.68 11.03 -21.02
CA ALA A 393 -9.55 11.81 -21.50
C ALA A 393 -9.02 11.30 -22.86
N ALA A 394 -8.96 9.98 -23.05
CA ALA A 394 -8.57 9.36 -24.32
C ALA A 394 -9.61 9.58 -25.43
N GLU A 395 -10.90 9.46 -25.11
CA GLU A 395 -12.02 9.77 -26.02
C GLU A 395 -12.00 11.26 -26.40
N ALA A 396 -11.74 12.17 -25.47
CA ALA A 396 -11.61 13.60 -25.74
C ALA A 396 -10.39 13.94 -26.62
N ALA A 397 -9.25 13.27 -26.40
CA ALA A 397 -8.05 13.46 -27.21
C ALA A 397 -8.21 12.91 -28.64
N ALA A 398 -8.94 11.80 -28.81
CA ALA A 398 -9.30 11.26 -30.13
C ALA A 398 -10.26 12.19 -30.88
N ALA A 399 -11.27 12.73 -30.19
CA ALA A 399 -12.20 13.70 -30.76
C ALA A 399 -11.49 15.00 -31.18
N PHE A 400 -10.47 15.45 -30.45
CA PHE A 400 -9.68 16.63 -30.82
C PHE A 400 -8.85 16.41 -32.10
N ARG A 401 -8.35 15.19 -32.34
CA ARG A 401 -7.61 14.85 -33.57
C ARG A 401 -8.50 14.68 -34.79
N GLU A 402 -9.76 14.26 -34.63
CA GLU A 402 -10.72 14.22 -35.75
C GLU A 402 -11.14 15.62 -36.21
N VAL A 403 -11.17 16.61 -35.31
CA VAL A 403 -11.50 18.00 -35.67
C VAL A 403 -10.34 18.67 -36.45
N GLU A 404 -9.08 18.37 -36.14
CA GLU A 404 -7.92 18.93 -36.86
C GLU A 404 -7.72 18.34 -38.28
N ILE A 405 -8.22 17.14 -38.58
CA ILE A 405 -8.07 16.50 -39.90
C ILE A 405 -9.16 16.93 -40.89
N VAL A 406 -10.27 17.50 -40.40
CA VAL A 406 -11.39 17.94 -41.25
C VAL A 406 -11.26 19.41 -41.69
N ASP A 407 -10.36 20.19 -41.06
CA ASP A 407 -10.13 21.62 -41.35
C ASP A 407 -8.77 21.92 -42.05
N SER A 408 -8.10 20.91 -42.63
CA SER A 408 -6.86 21.07 -43.42
C SER A 408 -7.03 20.78 -44.91
#